data_AF-A0A7Z0BT39-F1
#
_entry.id   AF-A0A7Z0BT39-F1
#
_cell.length_a   1.000
_cell.length_b   1.000
_cell.length_c   1.000
_cell.angle_alpha   90.00
_cell.angle_beta   90.00
_cell.angle_gamma   90.00
#
_symmetry.space_group_name_H-M   'P 1'
#
loop_
_entity.id
_entity.type
_entity.pdbx_description
1 polymer ?
#
loop_
_entity_poly.entity_id
_entity_poly.type
_entity_poly.pdbx_seq_one_letter_code
_entity_poly.pdbx_strand_id
1 'polypeptide(L)'
;MPIWFYPTLLALCAVASLAAGIWLMLHLQALAHLFAGTADVRPAPSRPRASRKAVIFAVALFNAGWIASIVIWAFAIAGYGAEIGSPLG
;
A
#
# COMPACT_ATOMS: atom_id res chain seq x y z
N MET A 1 23.91 -2.89 -7.41
CA MET A 1 22.57 -3.45 -7.76
C MET A 1 22.15 -2.91 -9.11
N PRO A 2 21.45 -3.70 -9.95
CA PRO A 2 21.04 -3.24 -11.28
C PRO A 2 20.22 -1.94 -11.19
N ILE A 3 20.42 -1.01 -12.12
CA ILE A 3 19.73 0.31 -12.13
C ILE A 3 18.20 0.20 -12.10
N TRP A 4 17.65 -0.90 -12.63
CA TRP A 4 16.22 -1.16 -12.67
C TRP A 4 15.66 -1.72 -11.36
N PHE A 5 16.50 -2.14 -10.41
CA PHE A 5 16.07 -2.88 -9.22
C PHE A 5 15.09 -2.09 -8.34
N TYR A 6 15.48 -0.90 -7.87
CA TYR A 6 14.62 -0.07 -7.02
C TYR A 6 13.35 0.41 -7.75
N PRO A 7 13.43 0.91 -9.01
CA PRO A 7 12.23 1.26 -9.77
C PRO A 7 11.24 0.10 -9.94
N THR A 8 11.73 -1.11 -10.27
CA THR A 8 10.85 -2.29 -10.42
C THR A 8 10.20 -2.66 -9.10
N LEU A 9 10.96 -2.68 -8.00
CA LEU A 9 10.40 -3.01 -6.69
C LEU A 9 9.35 -1.99 -6.25
N LEU A 10 9.62 -0.70 -6.45
CA LEU A 10 8.66 0.38 -6.17
C LEU A 10 7.40 0.24 -7.04
N ALA A 11 7.56 -0.07 -8.33
CA ALA A 11 6.43 -0.30 -9.23
C ALA A 11 5.56 -1.47 -8.77
N LEU A 12 6.15 -2.58 -8.33
CA LEU A 12 5.42 -3.73 -7.80
C LEU A 12 4.65 -3.38 -6.51
N CYS A 13 5.28 -2.66 -5.58
CA CYS A 13 4.64 -2.18 -4.37
C CYS A 13 3.47 -1.22 -4.66
N ALA A 14 3.66 -0.30 -5.61
CA ALA A 14 2.63 0.63 -6.05
C ALA A 14 1.45 -0.08 -6.72
N VAL A 15 1.70 -1.03 -7.63
CA VAL A 15 0.64 -1.82 -8.30
C VAL A 15 -0.13 -2.65 -7.29
N ALA A 16 0.56 -3.31 -6.34
CA ALA A 16 -0.09 -4.09 -5.29
C ALA A 16 -0.98 -3.21 -4.40
N SER A 17 -0.48 -2.02 -4.01
CA SER A 17 -1.26 -1.04 -3.23
C SER A 17 -2.48 -0.54 -4.01
N LEU A 18 -2.31 -0.16 -5.27
CA LEU A 18 -3.41 0.31 -6.12
C LEU A 18 -4.47 -0.78 -6.33
N ALA A 19 -4.07 -2.01 -6.63
CA ALA A 19 -4.99 -3.13 -6.79
C ALA A 19 -5.79 -3.39 -5.51
N ALA A 20 -5.12 -3.36 -4.35
CA ALA A 20 -5.78 -3.48 -3.04
C ALA A 20 -6.74 -2.31 -2.76
N GLY A 21 -6.32 -1.07 -3.06
CA GLY A 21 -7.13 0.13 -2.89
C GLY A 21 -8.39 0.13 -3.77
N ILE A 22 -8.25 -0.18 -5.06
CA ILE A 22 -9.37 -0.34 -6.00
C ILE A 22 -10.32 -1.43 -5.49
N TRP A 23 -9.79 -2.57 -5.06
CA TRP A 23 -10.61 -3.66 -4.53
C TRP A 23 -11.36 -3.24 -3.27
N LEU A 24 -10.72 -2.49 -2.36
CA LEU A 24 -11.36 -1.93 -1.16
C LEU A 24 -12.46 -0.93 -1.51
N MET A 25 -12.26 -0.10 -2.54
CA MET A 25 -13.29 0.81 -3.05
C MET A 25 -14.51 0.04 -3.58
N LEU A 26 -14.29 -1.03 -4.35
CA LEU A 26 -15.37 -1.90 -4.83
C LEU A 26 -16.09 -2.64 -3.68
N HIS A 27 -15.43 -2.82 -2.54
CA HIS A 27 -15.97 -3.48 -1.35
C HIS A 27 -16.14 -2.52 -0.16
N LEU A 28 -16.40 -1.24 -0.44
CA LEU A 28 -16.56 -0.18 0.57
C LEU A 28 -17.55 -0.54 1.66
N GLN A 29 -18.63 -1.25 1.32
CA GLN A 29 -19.61 -1.66 2.30
C GLN A 29 -19.06 -2.68 3.30
N ALA A 30 -18.26 -3.65 2.84
CA ALA A 30 -17.61 -4.61 3.72
C ALA A 30 -16.53 -3.94 4.58
N LEU A 31 -15.84 -2.93 4.03
CA LEU A 31 -14.93 -2.06 4.76
C LEU A 31 -15.65 -1.22 5.82
N ALA A 32 -16.80 -0.64 5.50
CA ALA A 32 -17.61 0.15 6.43
C ALA A 32 -18.11 -0.70 7.61
N HIS A 33 -18.51 -1.95 7.34
CA HIS A 33 -18.87 -2.92 8.38
C HIS A 33 -17.69 -3.29 9.28
N LEU A 34 -16.43 -3.24 8.79
CA LEU A 34 -15.25 -3.48 9.62
C LEU A 34 -15.03 -2.35 10.65
N PHE A 35 -15.41 -1.11 10.31
CA PHE A 35 -15.24 0.09 11.16
C PHE A 35 -16.52 0.54 11.88
N ALA A 36 -17.64 -0.15 11.67
CA ALA A 36 -18.92 0.17 12.29
C ALA A 36 -18.80 0.21 13.82
N GLY A 37 -19.21 1.32 14.43
CA GLY A 37 -19.14 1.54 15.89
C GLY A 37 -17.78 1.98 16.42
N THR A 38 -16.74 2.07 15.57
CA THR A 38 -15.42 2.63 15.93
C THR A 38 -15.11 3.95 15.23
N ALA A 39 -15.68 4.15 14.04
CA ALA A 39 -15.61 5.40 13.31
C ALA A 39 -17.05 5.91 13.06
N ASP A 40 -17.19 7.20 12.70
CA ASP A 40 -18.46 7.78 12.24
C ASP A 40 -18.81 7.27 10.82
N VAL A 41 -18.92 5.96 10.72
CA VAL A 41 -19.15 5.19 9.50
C VAL A 41 -20.41 4.38 9.73
N ARG A 42 -21.46 4.74 8.99
CA ARG A 42 -22.74 4.05 9.02
C ARG A 42 -22.80 3.04 7.87
N PRO A 43 -22.59 1.73 8.11
CA PRO A 43 -22.70 0.75 7.04
C PRO A 43 -24.14 0.67 6.52
N ALA A 44 -24.28 0.47 5.20
CA ALA A 44 -25.58 0.25 4.60
C ALA A 44 -26.23 -1.06 5.14
N PRO A 45 -27.57 -1.15 5.23
CA PRO A 45 -28.27 -2.28 5.83
C PRO A 45 -28.08 -3.62 5.10
N SER A 46 -27.50 -3.62 3.89
CA SER A 46 -27.29 -4.85 3.13
C SER A 46 -26.11 -5.67 3.64
N ARG A 47 -26.13 -6.98 3.33
CA ARG A 47 -25.08 -7.92 3.74
C ARG A 47 -23.77 -7.62 3.01
N PRO A 48 -22.62 -7.67 3.69
CA PRO A 48 -21.31 -7.54 3.05
C PRO A 48 -21.11 -8.58 1.94
N ARG A 49 -20.62 -8.14 0.78
CA ARG A 49 -20.28 -9.03 -0.34
C ARG A 49 -18.93 -9.74 -0.18
N ALA A 50 -18.07 -9.24 0.72
CA ALA A 50 -16.75 -9.80 1.00
C ALA A 50 -16.61 -10.24 2.46
N SER A 51 -15.79 -11.26 2.69
CA SER A 51 -15.50 -11.76 4.04
C SER A 51 -14.63 -10.79 4.82
N ARG A 52 -14.80 -10.73 6.14
CA ARG A 52 -14.00 -9.87 7.03
C ARG A 52 -12.50 -10.10 6.88
N LYS A 53 -12.08 -11.36 6.69
CA LYS A 53 -10.67 -11.73 6.47
C LYS A 53 -10.12 -11.14 5.17
N ALA A 54 -10.90 -11.15 4.08
CA ALA A 54 -10.48 -10.56 2.82
C ALA A 54 -10.32 -9.03 2.92
N VAL A 55 -11.23 -8.35 3.63
CA VAL A 55 -11.13 -6.90 3.87
C VAL A 55 -9.87 -6.58 4.69
N ILE A 56 -9.62 -7.31 5.78
CA ILE A 56 -8.42 -7.11 6.62
C ILE A 56 -7.14 -7.34 5.79
N PHE A 57 -7.11 -8.40 4.99
CA PHE A 57 -5.99 -8.69 4.10
C PHE A 57 -5.77 -7.56 3.08
N ALA A 58 -6.83 -7.06 2.44
CA ALA A 58 -6.72 -5.96 1.49
C ALA A 58 -6.25 -4.65 2.15
N VAL A 59 -6.73 -4.34 3.37
CA VAL A 59 -6.21 -3.20 4.15
C VAL A 59 -4.74 -3.38 4.49
N ALA A 60 -4.32 -4.58 4.92
CA ALA A 60 -2.92 -4.87 5.21
C ALA A 60 -2.04 -4.76 3.96
N LEU A 61 -2.49 -5.29 2.82
CA LEU A 61 -1.77 -5.24 1.54
C LEU A 61 -1.64 -3.81 1.02
N PHE A 62 -2.71 -3.02 1.09
CA PHE A 62 -2.69 -1.60 0.77
C PHE A 62 -1.61 -0.89 1.60
N ASN A 63 -1.64 -1.08 2.93
CA ASN A 63 -0.69 -0.43 3.84
C ASN A 63 0.75 -0.89 3.63
N ALA A 64 0.97 -2.20 3.53
CA ALA A 64 2.29 -2.75 3.26
C ALA A 64 2.86 -2.21 1.94
N GLY A 65 2.04 -2.12 0.89
CA GLY A 65 2.46 -1.62 -0.42
C GLY A 65 2.95 -0.17 -0.38
N TRP A 66 2.14 0.77 0.16
CA TRP A 66 2.57 2.19 0.17
C TRP A 66 3.70 2.46 1.16
N ILE A 67 3.72 1.81 2.33
CA ILE A 67 4.81 1.96 3.32
C ILE A 67 6.12 1.42 2.74
N ALA A 68 6.08 0.22 2.11
CA ALA A 68 7.26 -0.33 1.45
C ALA A 68 7.78 0.61 0.36
N SER A 69 6.90 1.22 -0.44
CA SER A 69 7.30 2.22 -1.45
C SER A 69 8.05 3.39 -0.83
N ILE A 70 7.61 3.94 0.30
CA ILE A 70 8.31 5.03 1.01
C ILE A 70 9.69 4.57 1.50
N VAL A 71 9.76 3.38 2.09
CA VAL A 71 11.03 2.82 2.59
C VAL A 71 12.02 2.62 1.45
N ILE A 72 11.57 2.03 0.33
CA ILE A 72 12.38 1.83 -0.87
C ILE A 72 12.88 3.18 -1.42
N TRP A 73 11.99 4.17 -1.50
CA TRP A 73 12.34 5.49 -2.00
C TRP A 73 13.37 6.20 -1.11
N ALA A 74 13.25 6.08 0.22
CA ALA A 74 14.22 6.61 1.17
C ALA A 74 15.61 5.97 0.98
N PHE A 75 15.67 4.65 0.82
CA PHE A 75 16.93 3.94 0.53
C PHE A 75 17.51 4.33 -0.83
N ALA A 76 16.68 4.50 -1.86
CA ALA A 76 17.13 4.92 -3.17
C ALA A 76 17.80 6.31 -3.10
N ILE A 77 17.18 7.30 -2.45
CA ILE A 77 17.74 8.64 -2.26
C ILE A 77 19.06 8.59 -1.47
N ALA A 78 19.10 7.82 -0.37
CA ALA A 78 20.31 7.68 0.44
C ALA A 78 21.47 7.05 -0.36
N GLY A 79 21.18 6.07 -1.21
CA GLY A 79 22.15 5.45 -2.12
C GLY A 79 22.72 6.46 -3.13
N TYR A 80 21.87 7.23 -3.81
CA TYR A 80 22.33 8.26 -4.75
C TYR A 80 23.16 9.36 -4.07
N GLY A 81 22.79 9.77 -2.85
CA GLY A 81 23.54 10.77 -2.09
C GLY A 81 24.95 10.31 -1.70
N ALA A 82 25.14 9.01 -1.43
CA ALA A 82 26.45 8.45 -1.09
C ALA A 82 27.41 8.43 -2.30
N GLU A 83 26.90 8.24 -3.52
CA GLU A 83 27.72 8.24 -4.74
C GLU A 83 28.26 9.65 -5.07
N ILE A 84 27.43 10.69 -4.93
CA ILE A 84 27.81 12.09 -5.23
C ILE A 84 28.76 12.68 -4.17
N GLY A 85 28.66 12.23 -2.92
CA GLY A 85 29.48 12.74 -1.81
C GLY A 85 30.88 12.11 -1.70
N SER A 86 31.25 11.17 -2.57
CA SER A 86 32.57 10.53 -2.51
C SER A 86 33.66 11.46 -3.11
N PRO A 87 34.80 11.67 -2.43
CA PRO A 87 35.84 12.60 -2.87
C PRO A 87 36.65 12.13 -4.09
N LEU A 88 36.21 11.09 -4.81
CA LEU A 88 36.90 10.49 -5.96
C LEU A 88 36.01 10.41 -7.22
N GLY A 89 34.92 11.18 -7.29
CA GLY A 89 34.13 11.37 -8.52
C GLY A 89 34.83 12.28 -9.54
#